data_AF-A0AAW0CRH6-F1
#
_entry.id   AF-A0AAW0CRH6-F1
#
_cell.length_a   1.000
_cell.length_b   1.000
_cell.length_c   1.000
_cell.angle_alpha   90.00
_cell.angle_beta   90.00
_cell.angle_gamma   90.00
#
_symmetry.space_group_name_H-M   'P 1'
#
loop_
_entity.id
_entity.type
_entity.pdbx_description
1 polymer ?
#
loop_
_entity_poly.entity_id
_entity_poly.type
_entity_poly.pdbx_seq_one_letter_code
_entity_poly.pdbx_strand_id
1 'polypeptide(L)'
;MKDVGEDDLATIVTTPMVRVSQTLGALLYSRILLNAHLENRQKNVCYHFIMGNCKYNDGSCWYSHDLSHLMPSKKKVAALAGRRKVIGKETDKEELFKKMTELKESGQFGKDLPFRKRRRGGNGEVMLDLDEDDDDLDGGMFGFSAADVELLLEQGIKPWDDDAEAALAVLSYY
;
A
#
# COMPACT_ATOMS: atom_id res chain seq x y z
N MET A 1 43.24 -65.75 40.84
CA MET A 1 43.72 -64.86 39.76
C MET A 1 42.58 -64.74 38.77
N LYS A 2 41.83 -63.64 38.83
CA LYS A 2 40.80 -63.27 37.87
C LYS A 2 41.12 -61.84 37.47
N ASP A 3 41.52 -61.68 36.22
CA ASP A 3 41.84 -60.41 35.60
C ASP A 3 40.56 -59.59 35.49
N VAL A 4 40.58 -58.39 36.06
CA VAL A 4 39.52 -57.39 35.92
C VAL A 4 40.01 -56.42 34.85
N GLY A 5 39.37 -56.46 33.68
CA GLY A 5 39.66 -55.56 32.57
C GLY A 5 39.23 -54.14 32.90
N GLU A 6 40.19 -53.22 32.83
CA GLU A 6 40.01 -51.76 32.84
C GLU A 6 39.71 -51.29 31.40
N ASP A 7 38.48 -51.47 30.93
CA ASP A 7 38.05 -50.92 29.65
C ASP A 7 36.62 -50.36 29.81
N ASP A 8 36.43 -49.24 30.51
CA ASP A 8 35.17 -48.47 30.47
C ASP A 8 35.29 -47.09 31.15
N LEU A 9 36.17 -46.21 30.65
CA LEU A 9 36.20 -44.79 31.07
C LEU A 9 36.40 -43.87 29.87
N ALA A 10 35.43 -43.85 28.96
CA ALA A 10 35.30 -42.76 27.98
C ALA A 10 33.83 -42.52 27.60
N THR A 11 32.94 -42.44 28.59
CA THR A 11 31.62 -41.83 28.37
C THR A 11 31.81 -40.31 28.30
N ILE A 12 32.16 -39.83 27.11
CA ILE A 12 32.17 -38.41 26.78
C ILE A 12 30.72 -37.94 26.89
N VAL A 13 30.38 -37.31 28.01
CA VAL A 13 29.14 -36.54 28.16
C VAL A 13 29.29 -35.30 27.27
N THR A 14 28.98 -35.47 25.99
CA THR A 14 28.80 -34.35 25.06
C THR A 14 27.57 -33.58 25.51
N THR A 15 27.80 -32.53 26.30
CA THR A 15 26.77 -31.55 26.63
C THR A 15 26.43 -30.75 25.36
N PRO A 16 25.17 -30.72 24.88
CA PRO A 16 24.80 -29.89 23.75
C PRO A 16 24.66 -28.43 24.21
N MET A 17 25.77 -27.70 24.23
CA MET A 17 25.84 -26.30 24.67
C MET A 17 25.32 -25.27 23.64
N VAL A 18 24.51 -25.68 22.65
CA VAL A 18 24.18 -24.84 21.48
C VAL A 18 22.69 -24.45 21.39
N ARG A 19 21.84 -24.73 22.39
CA ARG A 19 20.39 -24.43 22.31
C ARG A 19 19.83 -23.44 23.33
N VAL A 20 20.67 -22.70 24.05
CA VAL A 20 20.19 -21.67 25.00
C VAL A 20 20.13 -20.26 24.39
N SER A 21 20.86 -19.99 23.29
CA SER A 21 20.85 -18.64 22.68
C SER A 21 19.64 -18.35 21.79
N GLN A 22 18.93 -19.37 21.27
CA GLN A 22 17.79 -19.15 20.37
C GLN A 22 16.50 -18.75 21.10
N THR A 23 16.29 -19.17 22.35
CA THR A 23 15.05 -18.87 23.09
C THR A 23 15.05 -17.49 23.73
N LEU A 24 16.21 -16.98 24.16
CA LEU A 24 16.34 -15.62 24.68
C LEU A 24 16.18 -14.55 23.58
N GLY A 25 16.64 -14.83 22.36
CA GLY A 25 16.42 -13.97 21.20
C GLY A 25 14.93 -13.79 20.87
N ALA A 26 14.15 -14.86 20.90
CA ALA A 26 12.72 -14.82 20.59
C ALA A 26 11.91 -13.98 21.58
N LEU A 27 12.22 -14.05 22.89
CA LEU A 27 11.51 -13.29 23.93
C LEU A 27 11.82 -11.78 23.89
N LEU A 28 13.06 -11.41 23.57
CA LEU A 28 13.43 -10.00 23.39
C LEU A 28 12.79 -9.41 22.11
N TYR A 29 12.76 -10.17 21.02
CA TYR A 29 12.13 -9.74 19.76
C TYR A 29 10.62 -9.51 19.92
N SER A 30 9.96 -10.40 20.67
CA SER A 30 8.54 -10.30 20.99
C SER A 30 8.21 -9.02 21.75
N ARG A 31 9.06 -8.61 22.70
CA ARG A 31 8.85 -7.41 23.53
C ARG A 31 9.11 -6.11 22.76
N ILE A 32 10.10 -6.10 21.86
CA ILE A 32 10.39 -4.95 20.99
C ILE A 32 9.23 -4.70 20.01
N LEU A 33 8.70 -5.77 19.39
CA LEU A 33 7.57 -5.66 18.47
C LEU A 33 6.27 -5.22 19.17
N LEU A 34 6.02 -5.69 20.40
CA LEU A 34 4.84 -5.26 21.17
C LEU A 34 4.88 -3.77 21.52
N ASN A 35 6.06 -3.27 21.93
CA ASN A 35 6.24 -1.86 22.27
C ASN A 35 6.13 -0.95 21.04
N ALA A 36 6.72 -1.36 19.90
CA ALA A 36 6.59 -0.63 18.64
C ALA A 36 5.12 -0.56 18.18
N HIS A 37 4.34 -1.64 18.40
CA HIS A 37 2.93 -1.64 18.08
C HIS A 37 2.13 -0.69 19.00
N LEU A 38 2.44 -0.61 20.29
CA LEU A 38 1.77 0.30 21.22
C LEU A 38 2.08 1.77 20.90
N GLU A 39 3.33 2.09 20.59
CA GLU A 39 3.74 3.46 20.20
C GLU A 39 3.14 3.90 18.86
N ASN A 40 2.92 2.97 17.93
CA ASN A 40 2.26 3.30 16.66
C ASN A 40 0.74 3.51 16.81
N ARG A 41 0.10 2.92 17.83
CA ARG A 41 -1.34 3.18 18.09
C ARG A 41 -1.60 4.60 18.59
N GLN A 42 -0.66 5.17 19.35
CA GLN A 42 -0.75 6.56 19.82
C GLN A 42 -0.52 7.60 18.70
N LYS A 43 0.04 7.19 17.56
CA LYS A 43 0.27 8.10 16.42
C LYS A 43 -0.95 8.24 15.51
N ASN A 44 -1.95 7.38 15.64
CA ASN A 44 -3.16 7.45 14.83
C ASN A 44 -4.22 8.30 15.54
N VAL A 45 -4.77 9.27 14.81
CA VAL A 45 -5.82 10.15 15.32
C VAL A 45 -7.17 9.44 15.28
N CYS A 46 -7.96 9.58 16.35
CA CYS A 46 -9.29 9.01 16.45
C CYS A 46 -10.21 9.59 15.37
N TYR A 47 -10.75 8.72 14.49
CA TYR A 47 -11.67 9.14 13.45
C TYR A 47 -12.95 9.80 14.00
N HIS A 48 -13.50 9.27 15.09
CA HIS A 48 -14.69 9.82 15.74
C HIS A 48 -14.44 11.19 16.39
N PHE A 49 -13.21 11.44 16.84
CA PHE A 49 -12.83 12.77 17.34
C PHE A 49 -12.83 13.80 16.23
N ILE A 50 -12.29 13.46 15.05
CA ILE A 50 -12.29 14.34 13.87
C ILE A 50 -13.72 14.73 13.46
N MET A 51 -14.67 13.79 13.56
CA MET A 51 -16.08 14.05 13.27
C MET A 51 -16.86 14.68 14.44
N GLY A 52 -16.22 14.90 15.59
CA GLY A 52 -16.86 15.46 16.79
C GLY A 52 -17.86 14.54 17.48
N ASN A 53 -17.78 13.22 17.26
CA ASN A 53 -18.71 12.22 17.80
C ASN A 53 -18.03 11.11 18.63
N CYS A 54 -16.82 11.35 19.13
CA CYS A 54 -16.13 10.38 19.98
C CYS A 54 -16.87 10.22 21.32
N LYS A 55 -17.21 8.96 21.66
CA LYS A 55 -17.83 8.61 22.94
C LYS A 55 -16.85 8.54 24.10
N TYR A 56 -15.55 8.47 23.80
CA TYR A 56 -14.48 8.35 24.78
C TYR A 56 -13.84 9.71 24.97
N ASN A 57 -13.61 10.13 26.21
CA ASN A 57 -12.88 11.37 26.51
C ASN A 57 -11.39 11.21 26.19
N ASP A 58 -10.65 12.32 26.16
CA ASP A 58 -9.25 12.42 25.71
C ASP A 58 -8.26 11.44 26.38
N GLY A 59 -8.59 10.87 27.54
CA GLY A 59 -7.75 9.92 28.26
C GLY A 59 -8.18 8.44 28.18
N SER A 60 -9.37 8.14 27.67
CA SER A 60 -9.88 6.75 27.60
C SER A 60 -10.06 6.24 26.17
N CYS A 61 -9.90 7.11 25.17
CA CYS A 61 -9.94 6.72 23.78
C CYS A 61 -8.70 5.88 23.43
N TRP A 62 -8.90 4.82 22.66
CA TRP A 62 -7.81 3.98 22.18
C TRP A 62 -6.86 4.75 21.24
N TYR A 63 -7.39 5.76 20.55
CA TYR A 63 -6.69 6.57 19.56
C TYR A 63 -6.42 7.98 20.09
N SER A 64 -5.39 8.64 19.57
CA SER A 64 -5.03 10.00 19.99
C SER A 64 -6.08 11.01 19.53
N HIS A 65 -6.39 11.98 20.38
CA HIS A 65 -7.24 13.14 20.05
C HIS A 65 -6.40 14.36 19.63
N ASP A 66 -5.12 14.18 19.29
CA ASP A 66 -4.26 15.26 18.82
C ASP A 66 -4.20 15.33 17.29
N LEU A 67 -4.76 16.39 16.70
CA LEU A 67 -4.71 16.66 15.26
C LEU A 67 -3.29 16.93 14.75
N SER A 68 -2.32 17.18 15.65
CA SER A 68 -0.92 17.40 15.29
C SER A 68 -0.31 16.22 14.51
N HIS A 69 -0.84 15.00 14.69
CA HIS A 69 -0.38 13.80 13.99
C HIS A 69 -0.90 13.64 12.56
N LEU A 70 -2.04 14.26 12.20
CA LEU A 70 -2.58 14.20 10.84
C LEU A 70 -1.87 15.12 9.87
N MET A 71 -1.30 16.21 10.37
CA MET A 71 -0.52 17.13 9.55
C MET A 71 0.86 16.50 9.33
N PRO A 72 1.21 16.01 8.12
CA PRO A 72 2.61 15.73 7.83
C PRO A 72 3.36 17.02 8.16
N SER A 73 4.35 16.93 9.05
CA SER A 73 5.13 18.09 9.50
C SER A 73 5.42 19.01 8.31
N LYS A 74 5.34 20.33 8.48
CA LYS A 74 5.51 21.32 7.38
C LYS A 74 6.72 21.03 6.46
N LYS A 75 7.74 20.34 7.00
CA LYS A 75 8.91 19.80 6.28
C LYS A 75 8.56 18.76 5.18
N LYS A 76 7.64 17.82 5.43
CA LYS A 76 7.15 16.85 4.42
C LYS A 76 6.26 17.51 3.37
N VAL A 77 5.44 18.49 3.77
CA VAL A 77 4.63 19.27 2.82
C VAL A 77 5.52 20.09 1.89
N ALA A 78 6.61 20.68 2.40
CA ALA A 78 7.59 21.38 1.57
C ALA A 78 8.33 20.44 0.60
N ALA A 79 8.65 19.21 1.02
CA ALA A 79 9.26 18.19 0.16
C ALA A 79 8.31 17.74 -0.98
N LEU A 80 7.01 17.59 -0.70
CA LEU A 80 5.99 17.29 -1.71
C LEU A 80 5.70 18.48 -2.63
N ALA A 81 5.68 19.71 -2.10
CA ALA A 81 5.52 20.93 -2.89
C ALA A 81 6.73 21.19 -3.83
N GLY A 82 7.93 20.76 -3.44
CA GLY A 82 9.15 20.87 -4.25
C GLY A 82 9.12 20.03 -5.54
N ARG A 83 8.32 18.96 -5.60
CA ARG A 83 8.18 18.12 -6.81
C ARG A 83 7.28 18.72 -7.90
N ARG A 84 6.53 19.79 -7.61
CA ARG A 84 5.61 20.42 -8.57
C ARG A 84 6.19 21.61 -9.33
N LYS A 85 7.52 21.80 -9.31
CA LYS A 85 8.21 22.95 -9.96
C LYS A 85 8.61 22.75 -11.43
N VAL A 86 8.18 21.67 -12.10
CA VAL A 86 8.49 21.45 -13.52
C VAL A 86 7.36 21.90 -14.46
N ILE A 87 6.17 22.24 -13.94
CA ILE A 87 5.10 22.81 -14.78
C ILE A 87 5.17 24.33 -14.67
N GLY A 88 5.85 24.94 -15.66
CA GLY A 88 5.63 26.30 -16.13
C GLY A 88 5.86 27.41 -15.11
N LYS A 89 6.91 28.20 -15.33
CA LYS A 89 6.88 29.62 -14.96
C LYS A 89 5.53 30.19 -15.40
N GLU A 90 4.91 31.03 -14.59
CA GLU A 90 3.73 31.82 -14.97
C GLU A 90 4.02 32.53 -16.29
N THR A 91 3.70 31.88 -17.40
CA THR A 91 3.47 32.59 -18.65
C THR A 91 2.21 33.38 -18.39
N ASP A 92 2.30 34.70 -18.60
CA ASP A 92 1.21 35.64 -18.39
C ASP A 92 -0.09 35.03 -18.90
N LYS A 93 -1.10 34.97 -18.02
CA LYS A 93 -2.39 34.33 -18.32
C LYS A 93 -2.98 34.86 -19.64
N GLU A 94 -2.65 36.10 -20.00
CA GLU A 94 -2.99 36.76 -21.26
C GLU A 94 -2.37 36.09 -22.50
N GLU A 95 -1.10 35.69 -22.48
CA GLU A 95 -0.49 34.93 -23.58
C GLU A 95 -1.14 33.56 -23.75
N LEU A 96 -1.54 32.94 -22.64
CA LEU A 96 -2.19 31.64 -22.66
C LEU A 96 -3.61 31.74 -23.26
N PHE A 97 -4.36 32.78 -22.89
CA PHE A 97 -5.66 33.08 -23.51
C PHE A 97 -5.53 33.39 -25.00
N LYS A 98 -4.52 34.16 -25.40
CA LYS A 98 -4.27 34.51 -26.81
C LYS A 98 -3.92 33.29 -27.66
N LYS A 99 -3.07 32.39 -27.16
CA LYS A 99 -2.77 31.12 -27.84
C LYS A 99 -4.00 30.22 -27.95
N MET A 100 -4.85 30.21 -26.93
CA MET A 100 -6.07 29.40 -26.96
C MET A 100 -7.09 29.91 -27.99
N THR A 101 -7.18 31.22 -28.20
CA THR A 101 -8.04 31.81 -29.25
C THR A 101 -7.48 31.58 -30.65
N GLU A 102 -6.16 31.75 -30.86
CA GLU A 102 -5.52 31.49 -32.16
C GLU A 102 -5.66 30.01 -32.58
N LEU A 103 -5.56 29.07 -31.63
CA LEU A 103 -5.78 27.64 -31.89
C LEU A 103 -7.24 27.28 -32.20
N LYS A 104 -8.21 28.08 -31.74
CA LYS A 104 -9.63 27.88 -32.05
C LYS A 104 -9.96 28.34 -33.46
N GLU A 105 -9.29 29.39 -33.92
CA GLU A 105 -9.48 29.96 -35.27
C GLU A 105 -8.77 29.15 -36.36
N SER A 106 -7.65 28.47 -36.04
CA SER A 106 -6.90 27.67 -37.02
C SER A 106 -7.60 26.40 -37.49
N GLY A 107 -8.75 26.03 -36.92
CA GLY A 107 -9.57 24.89 -37.36
C GLY A 107 -8.88 23.53 -37.25
N GLN A 108 -7.70 23.47 -36.61
CA GLN A 108 -6.84 22.28 -36.57
C GLN A 108 -7.14 21.34 -35.39
N PHE A 109 -8.12 21.67 -34.55
CA PHE A 109 -8.44 20.93 -33.32
C PHE A 109 -9.15 19.58 -33.54
N GLY A 110 -9.33 19.14 -34.79
CA GLY A 110 -10.29 18.08 -35.12
C GLY A 110 -9.74 16.72 -35.55
N LYS A 111 -8.44 16.55 -35.83
CA LYS A 111 -8.00 15.37 -36.60
C LYS A 111 -6.97 14.44 -35.96
N ASP A 112 -6.05 14.93 -35.12
CA ASP A 112 -4.87 14.11 -34.75
C ASP A 112 -4.59 13.99 -33.24
N LEU A 113 -5.57 14.20 -32.37
CA LEU A 113 -5.40 13.77 -30.97
C LEU A 113 -5.76 12.27 -30.87
N PRO A 114 -4.81 11.38 -30.46
CA PRO A 114 -5.10 9.99 -30.12
C PRO A 114 -5.84 9.92 -28.78
N PHE A 115 -6.93 10.68 -28.65
CA PHE A 115 -7.84 10.59 -27.54
C PHE A 115 -8.67 9.33 -27.75
N ARG A 116 -8.10 8.23 -27.25
CA ARG A 116 -8.78 6.96 -27.03
C ARG A 116 -10.13 7.29 -26.38
N LYS A 117 -11.21 7.20 -27.16
CA LYS A 117 -12.60 7.36 -26.70
C LYS A 117 -12.85 6.32 -25.60
N ARG A 118 -12.54 6.64 -24.36
CA ARG A 118 -13.22 6.04 -23.22
C ARG A 118 -14.63 6.64 -23.23
N ARG A 119 -15.53 5.97 -23.96
CA ARG A 119 -16.97 6.15 -23.83
C ARG A 119 -17.32 5.90 -22.36
N ARG A 120 -17.61 6.96 -21.60
CA ARG A 120 -18.19 6.86 -20.27
C ARG A 120 -19.54 7.59 -20.30
N GLY A 121 -20.62 6.80 -20.23
CA GLY A 121 -22.01 7.17 -19.88
C GLY A 121 -22.60 8.37 -20.62
N GLY A 122 -23.45 8.23 -21.64
CA GLY A 122 -24.45 7.18 -21.78
C GLY A 122 -25.59 7.38 -20.77
N ASN A 123 -26.25 8.54 -20.81
CA ASN A 123 -27.54 8.77 -20.16
C ASN A 123 -28.63 8.11 -21.01
N GLY A 124 -28.58 6.77 -21.06
CA GLY A 124 -29.53 5.93 -21.77
C GLY A 124 -30.30 5.13 -20.74
N GLU A 125 -31.57 5.48 -20.59
CA GLU A 125 -32.61 4.66 -19.99
C GLU A 125 -32.58 3.29 -20.70
N VAL A 126 -32.05 2.26 -20.04
CA VAL A 126 -32.15 0.88 -20.52
C VAL A 126 -33.07 0.14 -19.56
N MET A 127 -34.31 -0.03 -20.00
CA MET A 127 -35.24 -1.01 -19.48
C MET A 127 -34.73 -2.37 -19.98
N LEU A 128 -34.08 -3.15 -19.12
CA LEU A 128 -33.68 -4.52 -19.43
C LEU A 128 -34.53 -5.46 -18.59
N ASP A 129 -35.32 -6.25 -19.32
CA ASP A 129 -35.94 -7.48 -18.86
C ASP A 129 -34.86 -8.43 -18.30
N LEU A 130 -35.19 -8.98 -17.14
CA LEU A 130 -34.42 -9.96 -16.39
C LEU A 130 -34.53 -11.33 -17.09
N ASP A 131 -33.58 -11.64 -17.95
CA ASP A 131 -33.25 -13.04 -18.26
C ASP A 131 -31.92 -13.35 -17.54
N GLU A 132 -32.07 -13.89 -16.33
CA GLU A 132 -31.02 -14.45 -15.47
C GLU A 132 -30.44 -15.71 -16.12
N ASP A 133 -29.18 -15.67 -16.58
CA ASP A 133 -28.28 -16.83 -16.74
C ASP A 133 -26.88 -16.32 -17.21
N ASP A 134 -26.18 -15.53 -16.39
CA ASP A 134 -24.78 -15.13 -16.64
C ASP A 134 -23.95 -15.37 -15.36
N ASP A 135 -23.59 -16.63 -15.14
CA ASP A 135 -22.75 -17.11 -14.02
C ASP A 135 -21.24 -16.84 -14.20
N ASP A 136 -20.84 -16.04 -15.20
CA ASP A 136 -19.43 -15.76 -15.52
C ASP A 136 -18.88 -14.52 -14.80
N LEU A 137 -19.20 -14.34 -13.52
CA LEU A 137 -18.56 -13.34 -12.66
C LEU A 137 -17.16 -13.79 -12.21
N ASP A 138 -16.28 -14.13 -13.16
CA ASP A 138 -14.82 -13.99 -12.97
C ASP A 138 -14.41 -12.52 -13.14
N GLY A 139 -15.17 -11.64 -12.46
CA GLY A 139 -14.89 -10.22 -12.35
C GLY A 139 -13.68 -10.05 -11.45
N GLY A 140 -12.51 -10.32 -12.01
CA GLY A 140 -11.21 -10.28 -11.34
C GLY A 140 -11.07 -9.08 -10.40
N MET A 141 -10.56 -9.34 -9.21
CA MET A 141 -10.45 -8.37 -8.13
C MET A 141 -9.50 -7.24 -8.58
N PHE A 142 -10.06 -6.05 -8.79
CA PHE A 142 -9.33 -4.84 -9.23
C PHE A 142 -8.68 -4.90 -10.61
N GLY A 143 -9.22 -5.72 -11.53
CA GLY A 143 -8.69 -5.85 -12.89
C GLY A 143 -7.49 -6.79 -13.00
N PHE A 144 -7.22 -7.56 -11.95
CA PHE A 144 -6.25 -8.65 -11.93
C PHE A 144 -6.98 -9.99 -11.95
N SER A 145 -6.44 -10.98 -12.67
CA SER A 145 -6.94 -12.35 -12.56
C SER A 145 -6.59 -12.94 -11.18
N ALA A 146 -7.28 -14.01 -10.77
CA ALA A 146 -6.96 -14.68 -9.50
C ALA A 146 -5.49 -15.15 -9.44
N ALA A 147 -4.94 -15.60 -10.58
CA ALA A 147 -3.55 -16.00 -10.70
C ALA A 147 -2.57 -14.81 -10.51
N ASP A 148 -2.92 -13.65 -11.06
CA ASP A 148 -2.12 -12.44 -10.91
C ASP A 148 -2.08 -11.96 -9.45
N VAL A 149 -3.21 -12.07 -8.74
CA VAL A 149 -3.30 -11.71 -7.32
C VAL A 149 -2.42 -12.63 -6.46
N GLU A 150 -2.39 -13.93 -6.75
CA GLU A 150 -1.53 -14.89 -6.04
C GLU A 150 -0.04 -14.56 -6.24
N LEU A 151 0.38 -14.32 -7.49
CA LEU A 151 1.76 -13.93 -7.82
C LEU A 151 2.19 -12.63 -7.13
N LEU A 152 1.31 -11.62 -7.09
CA LEU A 152 1.58 -10.36 -6.39
C LEU A 152 1.75 -10.58 -4.88
N LEU A 153 0.89 -11.41 -4.27
CA LEU A 153 0.95 -11.72 -2.85
C LEU A 153 2.22 -12.50 -2.47
N GLU A 154 2.72 -13.38 -3.33
CA GLU A 154 4.00 -14.08 -3.12
C GLU A 154 5.19 -13.11 -3.05
N GLN A 155 5.14 -12.00 -3.81
CA GLN A 155 6.15 -10.94 -3.76
C GLN A 155 5.89 -9.91 -2.64
N GLY A 156 4.78 -10.05 -1.90
CA GLY A 156 4.36 -9.10 -0.86
C GLY A 156 3.80 -7.79 -1.42
N ILE A 157 3.42 -7.75 -2.69
CA ILE A 157 2.82 -6.60 -3.36
C ILE A 157 1.30 -6.70 -3.27
N LYS A 158 0.63 -5.61 -2.93
CA LYS A 158 -0.83 -5.59 -2.79
C LYS A 158 -1.49 -5.28 -4.14
N PRO A 159 -2.62 -5.89 -4.50
CA PRO A 159 -3.30 -5.63 -5.78
C PRO A 159 -3.77 -4.18 -5.97
N TRP A 160 -3.92 -3.41 -4.88
CA TRP A 160 -4.29 -2.00 -4.92
C TRP A 160 -3.09 -1.04 -4.82
N ASP A 161 -1.86 -1.57 -4.88
CA ASP A 161 -0.63 -0.77 -4.87
C ASP A 161 -0.36 -0.23 -6.28
N ASP A 162 0.17 1.00 -6.38
CA ASP A 162 0.41 1.67 -7.68
C ASP A 162 1.44 0.90 -8.54
N ASP A 163 2.31 0.12 -7.89
CA ASP A 163 3.37 -0.65 -8.52
C ASP A 163 2.92 -2.07 -8.97
N ALA A 164 1.69 -2.48 -8.66
CA ALA A 164 1.20 -3.83 -8.92
C ALA A 164 1.19 -4.20 -10.42
N GLU A 165 0.76 -3.27 -11.28
CA GLU A 165 0.74 -3.47 -12.73
C GLU A 165 2.17 -3.59 -13.31
N ALA A 166 3.11 -2.81 -12.78
CA ALA A 166 4.51 -2.86 -13.20
C ALA A 166 5.20 -4.16 -12.76
N ALA A 167 4.91 -4.64 -11.55
CA ALA A 167 5.44 -5.90 -11.04
C ALA A 167 4.95 -7.10 -11.86
N LEU A 168 3.67 -7.12 -12.21
CA LEU A 168 3.10 -8.15 -13.08
C LEU A 168 3.72 -8.15 -14.47
N ALA A 169 3.95 -6.98 -15.06
CA ALA A 169 4.60 -6.89 -16.37
C ALA A 169 6.03 -7.48 -16.38
N VAL A 170 6.75 -7.40 -15.25
CA VAL A 170 8.08 -8.01 -15.10
C VAL A 170 7.98 -9.53 -14.91
N LEU A 171 7.02 -9.98 -14.10
CA LEU A 171 6.79 -11.41 -13.84
C LEU A 171 6.27 -12.16 -15.06
N SER A 172 5.42 -11.54 -15.88
CA SER A 172 4.87 -12.15 -17.10
C SER A 172 5.87 -12.25 -18.26
N TYR A 173 7.05 -11.63 -18.13
CA TYR A 173 8.07 -11.63 -19.19
C TYR A 173 9.03 -12.83 -19.10
N TYR A 174 8.95 -13.61 -18.01
CA TYR A 174 9.73 -14.83 -17.79
C TYR A 174 8.92 -16.08 -18.10
#